data_AF-W8F161-F1
#
_entry.id   AF-W8F161-F1
#
_cell.length_a   1.000
_cell.length_b   1.000
_cell.length_c   1.000
_cell.angle_alpha   90.00
_cell.angle_beta   90.00
_cell.angle_gamma   90.00
#
_symmetry.space_group_name_H-M   'P 1'
#
loop_
_entity.id
_entity.type
_entity.pdbx_description
1 polymer ?
#
loop_
_entity_poly.entity_id
_entity_poly.type
_entity_poly.pdbx_seq_one_letter_code
_entity_poly.pdbx_strand_id
1 'polypeptide(L)'
;MPTYFLEPQTPFGLLVQADSPGQTIAGISADQIRAWVQEHRLLIFRGFALFDKTQFALYAQQLGEPLQWPFGAINELKVKADAKNYLYTPSAVPLHWDGAFVGRIPYLIFFQCLKAPRAEDRGGTTFADTGRALARATAAQRARWAQATLRYRTEKIVHYGGTLTQQLLQAHPVTGEPTIRFAEPVHDLNPVTVEVLDATAEQQVALIAELQTALYAPEVFYIHTWQDNDIVLADNHVLLHGRDAFLNPNERHIQRINLLARPAHRGVAQFLKNSKTLRRTEFLIAEIPIFLIPIFLSAENLRFLKKPELYAGLAGIYLLFNFGDMVNAYADRRVDAVYKSHLSNAIFELGPAGVRWQMRASVAGTVLISLWLTRHTGRWQFVPLTVIGWALGFQYSWRPLHFKSRGLWQLAAQWAVIFFGPMAYTGSLVTHFPRPAVLTLAGAYGLLQVGVLMLNNAEDYTEDHAAGLNTAIVALGLHRSMRVAQALTGGAGLLALGSFAYLFRAEKLPKAAYLALLPLAGAVAYVAQDYETINQKIAGKDEVAATAVLKENGMRVPQWLKATAYTSLLAAGVLFAARVRRPRTQQA
;
A
#
# COMPACT_ATOMS: atom_id res chain seq x y z
N MET A 1 -28.20 21.01 -16.43
CA MET A 1 -26.90 21.16 -15.71
C MET A 1 -27.23 21.32 -14.24
N PRO A 2 -26.45 20.78 -13.30
CA PRO A 2 -26.69 21.07 -11.88
C PRO A 2 -26.61 22.58 -11.69
N THR A 3 -27.66 23.15 -11.11
CA THR A 3 -27.74 24.56 -10.75
C THR A 3 -27.04 24.72 -9.39
N TYR A 4 -26.22 25.78 -9.25
CA TYR A 4 -25.47 26.10 -8.04
C TYR A 4 -25.17 27.61 -8.06
N PHE A 5 -24.90 28.19 -6.90
CA PHE A 5 -24.52 29.59 -6.77
C PHE A 5 -23.01 29.71 -6.62
N LEU A 6 -22.43 30.73 -7.26
CA LEU A 6 -21.00 31.00 -7.23
C LEU A 6 -20.76 32.34 -6.52
N GLU A 7 -19.90 32.32 -5.50
CA GLU A 7 -19.55 33.50 -4.73
C GLU A 7 -18.01 33.57 -4.54
N PRO A 8 -17.32 34.54 -5.19
CA PRO A 8 -15.90 34.76 -4.95
C PRO A 8 -15.62 35.10 -3.49
N GLN A 9 -14.55 34.53 -2.94
CA GLN A 9 -14.15 34.75 -1.56
C GLN A 9 -13.01 35.77 -1.47
N THR A 10 -12.96 36.49 -0.34
CA THR A 10 -11.90 37.46 -0.04
C THR A 10 -10.95 36.86 1.02
N PRO A 11 -9.62 36.96 0.86
CA PRO A 11 -8.91 37.61 -0.23
C PRO A 11 -8.91 36.83 -1.56
N PHE A 12 -9.09 35.51 -1.53
CA PHE A 12 -9.17 34.63 -2.71
C PHE A 12 -10.05 33.41 -2.42
N GLY A 13 -10.36 32.65 -3.48
CA GLY A 13 -11.17 31.44 -3.42
C GLY A 13 -12.54 31.59 -4.07
N LEU A 14 -13.25 30.46 -4.21
CA LEU A 14 -14.60 30.40 -4.75
C LEU A 14 -15.47 29.53 -3.84
N LEU A 15 -16.54 30.11 -3.32
CA LEU A 15 -17.62 29.37 -2.70
C LEU A 15 -18.61 28.92 -3.78
N VAL A 16 -18.82 27.61 -3.84
CA VAL A 16 -19.84 26.97 -4.68
C VAL A 16 -20.91 26.45 -3.73
N GLN A 17 -22.11 27.00 -3.81
CA GLN A 17 -23.21 26.64 -2.94
C GLN A 17 -24.23 25.79 -3.69
N ALA A 18 -24.59 24.64 -3.09
CA ALA A 18 -25.65 23.79 -3.59
C ALA A 18 -26.98 24.55 -3.65
N ASP A 19 -27.75 24.31 -4.70
CA ASP A 19 -29.06 24.93 -4.90
C ASP A 19 -30.20 24.15 -4.22
N SER A 20 -29.94 22.88 -3.90
CA SER A 20 -30.94 21.93 -3.43
C SER A 20 -30.32 20.88 -2.49
N PRO A 21 -31.05 20.42 -1.47
CA PRO A 21 -30.58 19.38 -0.56
C PRO A 21 -30.25 18.08 -1.29
N GLY A 22 -29.16 17.41 -0.89
CA GLY A 22 -28.76 16.12 -1.44
C GLY A 22 -27.98 16.19 -2.76
N GLN A 23 -27.76 17.39 -3.30
CA GLN A 23 -26.89 17.59 -4.46
C GLN A 23 -25.46 17.13 -4.15
N THR A 24 -24.77 16.51 -5.10
CA THR A 24 -23.38 16.05 -4.94
C THR A 24 -22.46 16.76 -5.93
N ILE A 25 -21.20 16.99 -5.53
CA ILE A 25 -20.22 17.61 -6.42
C ILE A 25 -19.85 16.71 -7.61
N ALA A 26 -20.24 15.43 -7.61
CA ALA A 26 -20.06 14.52 -8.73
C ALA A 26 -20.83 14.94 -10.00
N GLY A 27 -21.80 15.84 -9.89
CA GLY A 27 -22.46 16.46 -11.04
C GLY A 27 -21.61 17.52 -11.76
N ILE A 28 -20.49 17.94 -11.18
CA ILE A 28 -19.59 18.96 -11.72
C ILE A 28 -18.44 18.26 -12.44
N SER A 29 -18.15 18.66 -13.68
CA SER A 29 -17.10 18.00 -14.46
C SER A 29 -15.72 18.25 -13.86
N ALA A 30 -14.82 17.27 -14.00
CA ALA A 30 -13.44 17.41 -13.55
C ALA A 30 -12.71 18.56 -14.26
N ASP A 31 -13.07 18.87 -15.51
CA ASP A 31 -12.55 20.03 -16.25
C ASP A 31 -12.99 21.35 -15.62
N GLN A 32 -14.26 21.47 -15.23
CA GLN A 32 -14.77 22.66 -14.56
C GLN A 32 -14.09 22.87 -13.20
N ILE A 33 -13.94 21.80 -12.41
CA ILE A 33 -13.22 21.85 -11.14
C ILE A 33 -11.77 22.28 -11.36
N ARG A 34 -11.08 21.71 -12.36
CA ARG A 34 -9.70 22.12 -12.69
C ARG A 34 -9.61 23.60 -13.09
N ALA A 35 -10.53 24.09 -13.92
CA ALA A 35 -10.58 25.49 -14.32
C ALA A 35 -10.74 26.41 -13.11
N TRP A 36 -11.70 26.11 -12.22
CA TRP A 36 -11.90 26.89 -11.00
C TRP A 36 -10.71 26.81 -10.04
N VAL A 37 -10.07 25.65 -9.88
CA VAL A 37 -8.85 25.53 -9.05
C VAL A 37 -7.74 26.43 -9.63
N GLN A 38 -7.53 26.43 -10.94
CA GLN A 38 -6.52 27.28 -11.58
C GLN A 38 -6.83 28.77 -11.41
N GLU A 39 -8.09 29.16 -11.48
CA GLU A 39 -8.50 30.57 -11.36
C GLU A 39 -8.51 31.06 -9.90
N HIS A 40 -9.12 30.29 -9.00
CA HIS A 40 -9.44 30.72 -7.64
C HIS A 40 -8.55 30.12 -6.56
N ARG A 41 -7.74 29.10 -6.89
CA ARG A 41 -6.77 28.37 -6.04
C ARG A 41 -7.37 27.55 -4.90
N LEU A 42 -8.48 28.02 -4.32
CA LEU A 42 -9.23 27.38 -3.25
C LEU A 42 -10.71 27.31 -3.63
N LEU A 43 -11.28 26.11 -3.63
CA LEU A 43 -12.71 25.88 -3.83
C LEU A 43 -13.36 25.40 -2.55
N ILE A 44 -14.49 25.98 -2.20
CA ILE A 44 -15.28 25.63 -1.02
C ILE A 44 -16.66 25.24 -1.52
N PHE A 45 -17.03 23.97 -1.37
CA PHE A 45 -18.34 23.46 -1.75
C PHE A 45 -19.18 23.33 -0.48
N ARG A 46 -20.28 24.07 -0.42
CA ARG A 46 -21.18 24.12 0.75
C ARG A 46 -22.60 23.70 0.41
N GLY A 47 -23.23 22.96 1.32
CA GLY A 47 -24.59 22.42 1.14
C GLY A 47 -24.66 21.17 0.26
N PHE A 48 -23.52 20.67 -0.23
CA PHE A 48 -23.43 19.41 -0.96
C PHE A 48 -23.42 18.22 0.01
N ALA A 49 -23.98 17.09 -0.41
CA ALA A 49 -23.87 15.84 0.31
C ALA A 49 -22.44 15.28 0.23
N LEU A 50 -21.95 14.78 1.37
CA LEU A 50 -20.65 14.12 1.47
C LEU A 50 -20.64 12.76 0.76
N PHE A 51 -19.44 12.33 0.40
CA PHE A 51 -19.22 10.98 -0.07
C PHE A 51 -18.95 10.05 1.12
N ASP A 52 -19.43 8.80 1.03
CA ASP A 52 -18.84 7.75 1.86
C ASP A 52 -17.34 7.56 1.51
N LYS A 53 -16.57 6.89 2.37
CA LYS A 53 -15.12 6.70 2.15
C LYS A 53 -14.78 6.12 0.77
N THR A 54 -15.55 5.13 0.32
CA THR A 54 -15.31 4.46 -0.96
C THR A 54 -15.61 5.40 -2.13
N GLN A 55 -16.75 6.08 -2.07
CA GLN A 55 -17.14 7.08 -3.06
C GLN A 55 -16.14 8.23 -3.11
N PHE A 56 -15.66 8.70 -1.95
CA PHE A 56 -14.69 9.80 -1.85
C PHE A 56 -13.39 9.42 -2.57
N ALA A 57 -12.85 8.24 -2.27
CA ALA A 57 -11.63 7.74 -2.91
C ALA A 57 -11.79 7.50 -4.42
N LEU A 58 -12.92 6.93 -4.85
CA LEU A 58 -13.22 6.70 -6.28
C LEU A 58 -13.43 8.00 -7.05
N TYR A 59 -14.09 8.99 -6.44
CA TYR A 59 -14.26 10.31 -7.05
C TYR A 59 -12.93 11.05 -7.15
N ALA A 60 -12.10 10.97 -6.12
CA ALA A 60 -10.76 11.57 -6.11
C ALA A 60 -9.88 11.06 -7.27
N GLN A 61 -10.02 9.78 -7.68
CA GLN A 61 -9.34 9.23 -8.86
C GLN A 61 -9.71 9.96 -10.17
N GLN A 62 -10.91 10.53 -10.28
CA GLN A 62 -11.32 11.28 -11.46
C GLN A 62 -10.60 12.63 -11.56
N LEU A 63 -10.21 13.20 -10.42
CA LEU A 63 -9.51 14.48 -10.33
C LEU A 63 -7.99 14.32 -10.43
N GLY A 64 -7.41 13.21 -9.95
CA GLY A 64 -5.97 12.98 -9.99
C GLY A 64 -5.58 11.53 -9.67
N GLU A 65 -4.29 11.21 -9.59
CA GLU A 65 -3.78 9.95 -9.02
C GLU A 65 -3.69 10.10 -7.49
N PRO A 66 -4.48 9.38 -6.68
CA PRO A 66 -4.37 9.47 -5.22
C PRO A 66 -2.99 9.02 -4.74
N LEU A 67 -2.34 9.86 -3.92
CA LEU A 67 -1.07 9.52 -3.29
C LEU A 67 -1.30 8.47 -2.20
N GLN A 68 -0.68 7.30 -2.35
CA GLN A 68 -0.75 6.21 -1.37
C GLN A 68 0.13 6.50 -0.16
N TRP A 69 -0.47 6.44 1.03
CA TRP A 69 0.21 6.42 2.32
C TRP A 69 0.06 5.04 2.99
N PRO A 70 0.80 4.74 4.07
CA PRO A 70 0.64 3.47 4.79
C PRO A 70 -0.77 3.26 5.37
N PHE A 71 -1.50 4.34 5.67
CA PHE A 71 -2.90 4.30 6.11
C PHE A 71 -3.92 4.26 4.96
N GLY A 72 -3.48 4.24 3.69
CA GLY A 72 -4.36 4.31 2.52
C GLY A 72 -4.32 5.65 1.78
N ALA A 73 -5.40 5.97 1.07
CA ALA A 73 -5.59 7.25 0.38
C ALA A 73 -6.15 8.35 1.26
N ILE A 74 -6.94 7.98 2.27
CA ILE A 74 -7.71 8.91 3.11
C ILE A 74 -7.01 9.08 4.44
N ASN A 75 -6.52 10.29 4.71
CA ASN A 75 -6.04 10.67 6.02
C ASN A 75 -7.23 11.13 6.90
N GLU A 76 -7.36 10.54 8.08
CA GLU A 76 -8.40 10.84 9.06
C GLU A 76 -7.88 11.87 10.07
N LEU A 77 -8.17 13.14 9.84
CA LEU A 77 -7.74 14.25 10.68
C LEU A 77 -8.74 14.43 11.84
N LYS A 78 -8.42 13.79 12.96
CA LYS A 78 -9.12 13.95 14.25
C LYS A 78 -8.18 14.57 15.28
N VAL A 79 -8.68 15.51 16.06
CA VAL A 79 -7.90 16.10 17.16
C VAL A 79 -7.79 15.05 18.28
N LYS A 80 -6.57 14.79 18.75
CA LYS A 80 -6.30 13.90 19.88
C LYS A 80 -5.27 14.57 20.78
N ALA A 81 -5.63 14.77 22.05
CA ALA A 81 -4.79 15.51 23.00
C ALA A 81 -3.41 14.85 23.25
N ASP A 82 -3.31 13.54 23.07
CA ASP A 82 -2.12 12.70 23.32
C ASP A 82 -1.36 12.31 22.03
N ALA A 83 -1.63 12.97 20.90
CA ALA A 83 -0.99 12.61 19.64
C ALA A 83 0.51 12.92 19.61
N LYS A 84 1.30 11.98 19.07
CA LYS A 84 2.77 12.12 18.90
C LYS A 84 3.18 13.05 17.75
N ASN A 85 2.23 13.59 16.99
CA ASN A 85 2.47 14.43 15.82
C ASN A 85 1.63 15.71 15.94
N TYR A 86 2.29 16.86 15.80
CA TYR A 86 1.71 18.20 15.96
C TYR A 86 0.50 18.47 15.07
N LEU A 87 0.40 17.80 13.90
CA LEU A 87 -0.77 17.90 13.03
C LEU A 87 -2.09 17.47 13.72
N TYR A 88 -2.00 16.62 14.75
CA TYR A 88 -3.15 16.10 15.49
C TYR A 88 -3.28 16.70 16.89
N THR A 89 -2.34 17.56 17.32
CA THR A 89 -2.41 18.27 18.61
C THR A 89 -3.28 19.54 18.49
N PRO A 90 -3.59 20.24 19.60
CA PRO A 90 -4.31 21.52 19.56
C PRO A 90 -3.50 22.74 19.07
N SER A 91 -2.17 22.62 18.98
CA SER A 91 -1.26 23.72 18.63
C SER A 91 -1.51 24.27 17.22
N ALA A 92 -1.03 25.48 16.94
CA ALA A 92 -0.98 25.97 15.56
C ALA A 92 -0.09 25.06 14.70
N VAL A 93 -0.46 24.89 13.43
CA VAL A 93 0.35 24.22 12.41
C VAL A 93 0.89 25.32 11.49
N PRO A 94 2.21 25.55 11.46
CA PRO A 94 2.80 26.58 10.62
C PRO A 94 2.59 26.35 9.12
N LEU A 95 2.74 27.41 8.32
CA LEU A 95 2.57 27.34 6.87
C LEU A 95 3.61 26.40 6.24
N HIS A 96 3.12 25.48 5.42
CA HIS A 96 3.92 24.52 4.66
C HIS A 96 3.16 24.05 3.40
N TRP A 97 3.76 23.12 2.65
CA TRP A 97 3.07 22.41 1.56
C TRP A 97 3.19 20.89 1.76
N ASP A 98 2.20 20.15 1.30
CA ASP A 98 2.20 18.69 1.41
C ASP A 98 3.20 18.08 0.40
N GLY A 99 3.82 16.95 0.77
CA GLY A 99 4.69 16.16 -0.12
C GLY A 99 6.18 16.52 -0.13
N ALA A 100 6.59 17.53 0.64
CA ALA A 100 7.97 18.04 0.73
C ALA A 100 9.02 16.93 0.91
N PHE A 101 8.89 16.11 1.96
CA PHE A 101 9.89 15.08 2.30
C PHE A 101 9.68 13.73 1.60
N VAL A 102 8.62 13.58 0.80
CA VAL A 102 8.31 12.33 0.08
C VAL A 102 8.84 12.38 -1.37
N GLY A 103 9.23 13.57 -1.86
CA GLY A 103 9.69 13.77 -3.24
C GLY A 103 8.57 13.62 -4.28
N ARG A 104 7.31 13.60 -3.83
CA ARG A 104 6.10 13.56 -4.67
C ARG A 104 5.13 14.60 -4.16
N ILE A 105 5.14 15.76 -4.81
CA ILE A 105 4.30 16.89 -4.43
C ILE A 105 2.90 16.70 -5.05
N PRO A 106 1.84 16.54 -4.25
CA PRO A 106 0.48 16.58 -4.77
C PRO A 106 0.18 17.96 -5.33
N TYR A 107 -0.60 18.00 -6.42
CA TYR A 107 -1.05 19.25 -7.01
C TYR A 107 -2.32 19.77 -6.33
N LEU A 108 -3.12 18.86 -5.77
CA LEU A 108 -4.40 19.17 -5.17
C LEU A 108 -4.55 18.46 -3.84
N ILE A 109 -5.01 19.19 -2.83
CA ILE A 109 -5.47 18.63 -1.56
C ILE A 109 -7.00 18.65 -1.56
N PHE A 110 -7.60 17.51 -1.28
CA PHE A 110 -9.04 17.32 -1.33
C PHE A 110 -9.57 16.93 0.05
N PHE A 111 -10.43 17.75 0.62
CA PHE A 111 -10.97 17.60 1.96
C PHE A 111 -12.47 17.38 1.95
N GLN A 112 -12.98 16.61 2.90
CA GLN A 112 -14.38 16.63 3.29
C GLN A 112 -14.54 16.69 4.82
N CYS A 113 -15.40 17.58 5.31
CA CYS A 113 -15.63 17.82 6.73
C CYS A 113 -16.82 17.00 7.23
N LEU A 114 -16.55 15.95 8.01
CA LEU A 114 -17.59 15.12 8.62
C LEU A 114 -18.11 15.77 9.90
N LYS A 115 -17.22 16.43 10.64
CA LYS A 115 -17.55 17.22 11.82
C LYS A 115 -16.65 18.44 11.93
N ALA A 116 -17.23 19.63 11.90
CA ALA A 116 -16.55 20.89 12.11
C ALA A 116 -16.44 21.22 13.61
N PRO A 117 -15.33 21.87 14.03
CA PRO A 117 -15.29 22.51 15.34
C PRO A 117 -16.30 23.67 15.38
N ARG A 118 -16.70 24.09 16.58
CA ARG A 118 -17.52 25.30 16.71
C ARG A 118 -16.68 26.52 16.34
N ALA A 119 -17.32 27.57 15.83
CA ALA A 119 -16.60 28.76 15.37
C ALA A 119 -15.78 29.41 16.49
N GLU A 120 -16.32 29.43 17.71
CA GLU A 120 -15.66 29.94 18.91
C GLU A 120 -14.42 29.13 19.35
N ASP A 121 -14.32 27.86 18.94
CA ASP A 121 -13.22 26.98 19.32
C ASP A 121 -11.96 27.17 18.45
N ARG A 122 -12.06 27.95 17.36
CA ARG A 122 -11.02 28.18 16.35
C ARG A 122 -10.50 26.87 15.72
N GLY A 123 -9.21 26.79 15.38
CA GLY A 123 -8.62 25.64 14.68
C GLY A 123 -8.97 25.54 13.19
N GLY A 124 -9.34 26.66 12.56
CA GLY A 124 -9.57 26.76 11.13
C GLY A 124 -8.31 26.38 10.32
N THR A 125 -8.51 25.81 9.13
CA THR A 125 -7.39 25.55 8.22
C THR A 125 -6.98 26.87 7.57
N THR A 126 -5.68 27.17 7.57
CA THR A 126 -5.17 28.42 7.01
C THR A 126 -4.55 28.19 5.64
N PHE A 127 -4.66 29.17 4.75
CA PHE A 127 -4.10 29.14 3.40
C PHE A 127 -3.48 30.50 3.06
N ALA A 128 -2.28 30.50 2.49
CA ALA A 128 -1.59 31.67 1.99
C ALA A 128 -1.35 31.53 0.48
N ASP A 129 -1.88 32.45 -0.32
CA ASP A 129 -1.67 32.49 -1.77
C ASP A 129 -0.31 33.12 -2.10
N THR A 130 0.67 32.26 -2.41
CA THR A 130 2.03 32.71 -2.67
C THR A 130 2.16 33.53 -3.96
N GLY A 131 1.27 33.35 -4.93
CA GLY A 131 1.22 34.17 -6.14
C GLY A 131 0.83 35.61 -5.80
N ARG A 132 -0.15 35.79 -4.90
CA ARG A 132 -0.51 37.12 -4.37
C ARG A 132 0.60 37.76 -3.55
N ALA A 133 1.29 36.98 -2.71
CA ALA A 133 2.46 37.48 -1.99
C ALA A 133 3.54 38.00 -2.95
N LEU A 134 3.82 37.28 -4.03
CA LEU A 134 4.79 37.67 -5.06
C LEU A 134 4.37 38.91 -5.85
N ALA A 135 3.07 39.02 -6.19
CA ALA A 135 2.53 40.19 -6.87
C ALA A 135 2.69 41.47 -6.02
N ARG A 136 2.50 41.36 -4.71
CA ARG A 136 2.63 42.47 -3.75
C ARG A 136 4.06 42.80 -3.35
N ALA A 137 4.99 41.87 -3.53
CA ALA A 137 6.38 42.07 -3.16
C ALA A 137 7.02 43.25 -3.91
N THR A 138 7.95 43.94 -3.26
CA THR A 138 8.79 44.96 -3.93
C THR A 138 9.77 44.29 -4.90
N ALA A 139 10.32 45.07 -5.85
CA ALA A 139 11.34 44.55 -6.76
C ALA A 139 12.56 44.00 -6.00
N ALA A 140 12.96 44.65 -4.91
CA ALA A 140 14.07 44.20 -4.07
C ALA A 140 13.76 42.88 -3.34
N GLN A 141 12.54 42.72 -2.82
CA GLN A 141 12.08 41.45 -2.23
C GLN A 141 12.09 40.32 -3.26
N ARG A 142 11.51 40.53 -4.44
CA ARG A 142 11.51 39.53 -5.52
C ARG A 142 12.92 39.11 -5.93
N ALA A 143 13.84 40.06 -6.05
CA ALA A 143 15.24 39.76 -6.39
C ALA A 143 15.91 38.90 -5.31
N ARG A 144 15.72 39.21 -4.03
CA ARG A 144 16.23 38.39 -2.92
C ARG A 144 15.61 36.99 -2.92
N TRP A 145 14.28 36.90 -3.06
CA TRP A 145 13.59 35.62 -3.00
C TRP A 145 13.97 34.69 -4.15
N ALA A 146 14.20 35.24 -5.34
CA ALA A 146 14.65 34.48 -6.51
C ALA A 146 16.04 33.87 -6.34
N GLN A 147 16.90 34.45 -5.50
CA GLN A 147 18.25 33.94 -5.23
C GLN A 147 18.29 32.96 -4.04
N ALA A 148 17.29 33.00 -3.16
CA ALA A 148 17.29 32.21 -1.94
C ALA A 148 17.11 30.70 -2.22
N THR A 149 18.01 29.90 -1.67
CA THR A 149 17.90 28.44 -1.61
C THR A 149 17.77 28.00 -0.16
N LEU A 150 16.77 27.17 0.12
CA LEU A 150 16.44 26.72 1.47
C LEU A 150 16.73 25.24 1.62
N ARG A 151 17.31 24.87 2.76
CA ARG A 151 17.47 23.49 3.20
C ARG A 151 16.65 23.23 4.45
N TYR A 152 15.83 22.20 4.39
CA TYR A 152 14.99 21.73 5.47
C TYR A 152 15.56 20.44 6.06
N ARG A 153 15.55 20.30 7.38
CA ARG A 153 15.83 19.02 8.05
C ARG A 153 14.79 18.74 9.13
N THR A 154 14.27 17.51 9.13
CA THR A 154 13.39 16.99 10.18
C THR A 154 13.69 15.51 10.41
N GLU A 155 13.50 15.05 11.65
CA GLU A 155 13.68 13.64 11.98
C GLU A 155 12.64 12.79 11.26
N LYS A 156 13.02 11.58 10.89
CA LYS A 156 12.11 10.67 10.21
C LYS A 156 11.17 10.03 11.24
N ILE A 157 10.04 10.67 11.50
CA ILE A 157 8.99 10.16 12.39
C ILE A 157 7.82 9.64 11.55
N VAL A 158 7.52 8.34 11.72
CA VAL A 158 6.51 7.56 11.00
C VAL A 158 6.64 7.59 9.46
N HIS A 159 6.14 8.63 8.79
CA HIS A 159 5.89 8.66 7.34
C HIS A 159 6.67 9.73 6.56
N TYR A 160 7.28 10.71 7.24
CA TYR A 160 8.03 11.79 6.60
C TYR A 160 9.25 12.18 7.42
N GLY A 161 10.26 12.70 6.73
CA GLY A 161 11.47 13.26 7.31
C GLY A 161 12.72 12.96 6.51
N GLY A 162 13.80 13.65 6.84
CA GLY A 162 15.02 13.68 6.04
C GLY A 162 15.48 15.12 5.76
N THR A 163 16.32 15.27 4.73
CA THR A 163 16.82 16.56 4.27
C THR A 163 16.25 16.88 2.89
N LEU A 164 15.76 18.11 2.70
CA LEU A 164 15.29 18.62 1.42
C LEU A 164 16.03 19.93 1.12
N THR A 165 16.49 20.13 -0.11
CA THR A 165 17.04 21.41 -0.55
C THR A 165 16.32 21.85 -1.82
N GLN A 166 15.87 23.10 -1.85
CA GLN A 166 15.13 23.66 -2.99
C GLN A 166 15.27 25.18 -3.06
N GLN A 167 15.07 25.72 -4.26
CA GLN A 167 14.91 27.17 -4.43
C GLN A 167 13.59 27.64 -3.80
N LEU A 168 13.62 28.83 -3.20
CA LEU A 168 12.45 29.45 -2.59
C LEU A 168 11.38 29.75 -3.64
N LEU A 169 11.76 30.22 -4.82
CA LEU A 169 10.83 30.42 -5.93
C LEU A 169 10.83 29.21 -6.87
N GLN A 170 9.65 28.74 -7.24
CA GLN A 170 9.46 27.68 -8.23
C GLN A 170 8.30 28.00 -9.15
N ALA A 171 8.37 27.56 -10.40
CA ALA A 171 7.24 27.64 -11.31
C ALA A 171 6.17 26.61 -10.92
N HIS A 172 4.91 27.03 -10.95
CA HIS A 172 3.77 26.14 -10.84
C HIS A 172 3.79 25.16 -12.04
N PRO A 173 3.72 23.84 -11.83
CA PRO A 173 3.97 22.86 -12.91
C PRO A 173 2.90 22.85 -14.01
N VAL A 174 1.71 23.38 -13.74
CA VAL A 174 0.62 23.51 -14.72
C VAL A 174 0.56 24.91 -15.36
N THR A 175 0.43 25.99 -14.57
CA THR A 175 0.28 27.37 -15.09
C THR A 175 1.60 28.05 -15.46
N GLY A 176 2.74 27.55 -14.95
CA GLY A 176 4.06 28.20 -15.11
C GLY A 176 4.29 29.43 -14.24
N GLU A 177 3.29 29.87 -13.48
CA GLU A 177 3.37 31.06 -12.62
C GLU A 177 4.40 30.86 -11.49
N PRO A 178 5.15 31.89 -11.08
CA PRO A 178 6.06 31.79 -9.96
C PRO A 178 5.29 31.61 -8.65
N THR A 179 5.78 30.72 -7.79
CA THR A 179 5.21 30.37 -6.48
C THR A 179 6.30 30.36 -5.42
N ILE A 180 5.93 30.52 -4.15
CA ILE A 180 6.86 30.46 -3.01
C ILE A 180 6.79 29.06 -2.38
N ARG A 181 7.93 28.41 -2.22
CA ARG A 181 8.10 27.10 -1.59
C ARG A 181 8.80 27.26 -0.26
N PHE A 182 7.99 27.61 0.74
CA PHE A 182 8.44 27.89 2.09
C PHE A 182 7.67 27.05 3.10
N ALA A 183 8.39 26.43 4.02
CA ALA A 183 7.82 25.79 5.21
C ALA A 183 8.41 26.52 6.40
N GLU A 184 7.54 27.01 7.27
CA GLU A 184 7.96 27.71 8.47
C GLU A 184 8.75 26.78 9.41
N PRO A 185 9.73 27.30 10.15
CA PRO A 185 10.39 26.54 11.20
C PRO A 185 9.38 26.02 12.23
N VAL A 186 9.53 24.76 12.63
CA VAL A 186 8.75 24.13 13.70
C VAL A 186 9.70 23.84 14.84
N HIS A 187 9.37 24.33 16.04
CA HIS A 187 10.25 24.26 17.22
C HIS A 187 9.78 23.27 18.28
N ASP A 188 8.56 22.75 18.17
CA ASP A 188 7.92 21.88 19.15
C ASP A 188 8.03 20.38 18.76
N LEU A 189 6.92 19.67 18.59
CA LEU A 189 6.90 18.24 18.32
C LEU A 189 7.26 17.96 16.86
N ASN A 190 8.31 17.16 16.64
CA ASN A 190 8.88 16.84 15.33
C ASN A 190 9.40 18.10 14.58
N PRO A 191 10.46 18.74 15.12
CA PRO A 191 10.91 20.04 14.63
C PRO A 191 11.35 19.99 13.17
N VAL A 192 11.13 21.11 12.48
CA VAL A 192 11.58 21.35 11.10
C VAL A 192 12.53 22.53 11.16
N THR A 193 13.80 22.23 10.93
CA THR A 193 14.83 23.26 10.84
C THR A 193 14.92 23.79 9.42
N VAL A 194 15.15 25.10 9.29
CA VAL A 194 15.29 25.80 8.02
C VAL A 194 16.64 26.48 7.99
N GLU A 195 17.41 26.24 6.93
CA GLU A 195 18.72 26.85 6.66
C GLU A 195 18.63 27.58 5.32
N VAL A 196 18.93 28.89 5.30
CA VAL A 196 19.09 29.67 4.08
C VAL A 196 20.54 29.52 3.64
N LEU A 197 20.75 28.90 2.48
CA LEU A 197 22.09 28.66 1.96
C LEU A 197 22.73 29.98 1.53
N ASP A 198 24.06 30.06 1.72
CA ASP A 198 24.88 31.21 1.35
C ASP A 198 24.47 32.53 2.04
N ALA A 199 23.81 32.44 3.20
CA ALA A 199 23.39 33.57 4.04
C ALA A 199 23.98 33.48 5.45
N THR A 200 24.21 34.64 6.07
CA THR A 200 24.54 34.74 7.51
C THR A 200 23.31 34.44 8.37
N ALA A 201 23.52 34.19 9.67
CA ALA A 201 22.42 33.96 10.61
C ALA A 201 21.44 35.13 10.65
N GLU A 202 21.94 36.37 10.61
CA GLU A 202 21.14 37.59 10.58
C GLU A 202 20.31 37.69 9.29
N GLN A 203 20.92 37.38 8.15
CA GLN A 203 20.24 37.38 6.85
C GLN A 203 19.15 36.31 6.80
N GLN A 204 19.39 35.14 7.37
CA GLN A 204 18.39 34.08 7.48
C GLN A 204 17.19 34.51 8.33
N VAL A 205 17.44 35.05 9.53
CA VAL A 205 16.37 35.53 10.42
C VAL A 205 15.56 36.63 9.73
N ALA A 206 16.23 37.58 9.08
CA ALA A 206 15.57 38.66 8.35
C ALA A 206 14.72 38.15 7.17
N LEU A 207 15.22 37.19 6.39
CA LEU A 207 14.48 36.61 5.27
C LEU A 207 13.24 35.83 5.76
N ILE A 208 13.37 35.03 6.81
CA ILE A 208 12.25 34.27 7.39
C ILE A 208 11.17 35.23 7.89
N ALA A 209 11.54 36.27 8.66
CA ALA A 209 10.59 37.26 9.16
C ALA A 209 9.90 38.06 8.01
N GLU A 210 10.65 38.39 6.96
CA GLU A 210 10.12 39.04 5.76
C GLU A 210 9.08 38.15 5.06
N LEU A 211 9.37 36.87 4.88
CA LEU A 211 8.44 35.91 4.28
C LEU A 211 7.18 35.73 5.11
N GLN A 212 7.31 35.59 6.44
CA GLN A 212 6.17 35.51 7.34
C GLN A 212 5.28 36.76 7.22
N THR A 213 5.89 37.95 7.25
CA THR A 213 5.14 39.21 7.08
C THR A 213 4.36 39.24 5.76
N ALA A 214 4.97 38.79 4.66
CA ALA A 214 4.33 38.76 3.35
C ALA A 214 3.21 37.70 3.25
N LEU A 215 3.41 36.51 3.83
CA LEU A 215 2.49 35.38 3.74
C LEU A 215 1.27 35.52 4.64
N TYR A 216 1.41 36.19 5.79
CA TYR A 216 0.31 36.46 6.72
C TYR A 216 -0.40 37.79 6.46
N ALA A 217 -0.06 38.51 5.39
CA ALA A 217 -0.75 39.73 5.00
C ALA A 217 -2.25 39.46 4.73
N PRO A 218 -3.19 40.31 5.18
CA PRO A 218 -4.64 40.06 5.03
C PRO A 218 -5.11 39.84 3.59
N GLU A 219 -4.39 40.37 2.61
CA GLU A 219 -4.70 40.22 1.18
C GLU A 219 -4.14 38.94 0.54
N VAL A 220 -3.37 38.18 1.32
CA VAL A 220 -2.68 36.94 0.95
C VAL A 220 -3.19 35.75 1.75
N PHE A 221 -3.61 35.99 2.99
CA PHE A 221 -3.91 34.96 3.98
C PHE A 221 -5.42 34.78 4.18
N TYR A 222 -5.88 33.54 4.08
CA TYR A 222 -7.27 33.14 4.27
C TYR A 222 -7.37 32.08 5.38
N ILE A 223 -8.35 32.24 6.28
CA ILE A 223 -8.69 31.24 7.30
C ILE A 223 -10.04 30.62 6.94
N HIS A 224 -10.04 29.31 6.70
CA HIS A 224 -11.26 28.57 6.45
C HIS A 224 -11.89 28.12 7.77
N THR A 225 -13.02 28.73 8.11
CA THR A 225 -13.91 28.28 9.19
C THR A 225 -14.82 27.19 8.66
N TRP A 226 -14.50 25.95 9.02
CA TRP A 226 -15.23 24.76 8.59
C TRP A 226 -16.70 24.78 9.02
N GLN A 227 -17.58 24.30 8.16
CA GLN A 227 -18.93 23.89 8.50
C GLN A 227 -19.11 22.39 8.26
N ASP A 228 -20.06 21.77 8.98
CA ASP A 228 -20.43 20.38 8.74
C ASP A 228 -20.81 20.20 7.26
N ASN A 229 -20.25 19.18 6.61
CA ASN A 229 -20.39 18.87 5.19
C ASN A 229 -19.66 19.79 4.20
N ASP A 230 -18.82 20.74 4.65
CA ASP A 230 -17.97 21.47 3.72
C ASP A 230 -17.01 20.49 3.00
N ILE A 231 -16.89 20.66 1.69
CA ILE A 231 -15.91 19.97 0.84
C ILE A 231 -14.96 21.03 0.29
N VAL A 232 -13.64 20.86 0.46
CA VAL A 232 -12.65 21.87 0.08
C VAL A 232 -11.58 21.29 -0.82
N LEU A 233 -11.26 21.99 -1.90
CA LEU A 233 -10.15 21.66 -2.80
C LEU A 233 -9.14 22.80 -2.82
N ALA A 234 -7.87 22.50 -2.58
CA ALA A 234 -6.80 23.48 -2.48
C ALA A 234 -5.64 23.15 -3.42
N ASP A 235 -5.23 24.12 -4.23
CA ASP A 235 -4.03 24.05 -5.09
C ASP A 235 -2.76 24.08 -4.22
N ASN A 236 -2.16 22.91 -4.00
CA ASN A 236 -0.97 22.75 -3.16
C ASN A 236 0.30 23.32 -3.79
N HIS A 237 0.29 23.64 -5.09
CA HIS A 237 1.43 24.25 -5.75
C HIS A 237 1.44 25.77 -5.62
N VAL A 238 0.32 26.45 -5.40
CA VAL A 238 0.36 27.91 -5.16
C VAL A 238 0.08 28.25 -3.70
N LEU A 239 -0.69 27.43 -2.99
CA LEU A 239 -1.04 27.66 -1.60
C LEU A 239 -0.02 27.02 -0.67
N LEU A 240 0.46 27.80 0.29
CA LEU A 240 0.95 27.24 1.54
C LEU A 240 -0.25 27.12 2.49
N HIS A 241 -0.25 26.10 3.34
CA HIS A 241 -1.34 25.86 4.26
C HIS A 241 -0.84 25.51 5.66
N GLY A 242 -1.71 25.71 6.63
CA GLY A 242 -1.46 25.42 8.02
C GLY A 242 -2.77 25.24 8.78
N ARG A 243 -2.72 25.48 10.08
CA ARG A 243 -3.91 25.47 10.94
C ARG A 243 -3.71 26.46 12.05
N ASP A 244 -4.76 27.22 12.31
CA ASP A 244 -4.83 28.05 13.49
C ASP A 244 -4.81 27.21 14.78
N ALA A 245 -4.41 27.82 15.90
CA ALA A 245 -4.49 27.14 17.19
C ALA A 245 -5.96 26.95 17.59
N PHE A 246 -6.26 25.84 18.27
CA PHE A 246 -7.55 25.67 18.95
C PHE A 246 -7.55 26.45 20.26
N LEU A 247 -8.67 27.12 20.57
CA LEU A 247 -8.91 27.63 21.91
C LEU A 247 -9.45 26.52 22.81
N ASN A 248 -10.43 25.75 22.32
CA ASN A 248 -10.89 24.53 22.96
C ASN A 248 -10.78 23.37 21.96
N PRO A 249 -9.95 22.36 22.20
CA PRO A 249 -9.85 21.21 21.32
C PRO A 249 -11.07 20.28 21.49
N ASN A 250 -12.19 20.68 20.90
CA ASN A 250 -13.44 19.91 20.83
C ASN A 250 -13.43 18.94 19.62
N GLU A 251 -14.60 18.38 19.29
CA GLU A 251 -14.78 17.45 18.17
C GLU A 251 -14.48 18.12 16.81
N ARG A 252 -13.48 17.58 16.09
CA ARG A 252 -13.23 17.85 14.67
C ARG A 252 -12.90 16.55 13.96
N HIS A 253 -13.53 16.32 12.82
CA HIS A 253 -13.28 15.16 11.97
C HIS A 253 -13.30 15.57 10.50
N ILE A 254 -12.12 15.60 9.88
CA ILE A 254 -11.93 15.91 8.47
C ILE A 254 -11.21 14.75 7.79
N GLN A 255 -11.63 14.43 6.57
CA GLN A 255 -10.94 13.49 5.71
C GLN A 255 -10.16 14.23 4.63
N ARG A 256 -8.92 13.82 4.38
CA ARG A 256 -8.03 14.43 3.38
C ARG A 256 -7.46 13.40 2.41
N ILE A 257 -7.52 13.69 1.12
CA ILE A 257 -6.82 12.94 0.06
C ILE A 257 -5.83 13.89 -0.63
N ASN A 258 -4.60 13.44 -0.82
CA ASN A 258 -3.60 14.13 -1.62
C ASN A 258 -3.62 13.57 -3.05
N LEU A 259 -3.70 14.43 -4.06
CA LEU A 259 -3.79 14.04 -5.46
C LEU A 259 -2.55 14.48 -6.24
N LEU A 260 -1.94 13.55 -6.96
CA LEU A 260 -0.92 13.82 -7.97
C LEU A 260 -1.58 14.17 -9.31
N ALA A 261 -0.94 15.06 -10.07
CA ALA A 261 -1.40 15.42 -11.40
C ALA A 261 -1.26 14.21 -12.33
N ARG A 262 -2.26 14.00 -13.20
CA ARG A 262 -2.18 12.95 -14.22
C ARG A 262 -1.40 13.47 -15.43
N PRO A 263 -0.50 12.68 -16.02
CA PRO A 263 0.14 13.06 -17.27
C PRO A 263 -0.89 13.18 -18.40
N ALA A 264 -0.73 14.18 -19.27
CA ALA A 264 -1.65 14.45 -20.38
C ALA A 264 -1.73 13.29 -21.39
N HIS A 265 -0.66 12.52 -21.55
CA HIS A 265 -0.60 11.37 -22.45
C HIS A 265 -0.38 10.07 -21.68
N ARG A 266 -1.31 9.12 -21.85
CA ARG A 266 -1.15 7.73 -21.36
C ARG A 266 -0.35 6.93 -22.38
N GLY A 267 0.98 7.04 -22.32
CA GLY A 267 1.88 6.29 -23.18
C GLY A 267 2.07 4.83 -22.77
N VAL A 268 2.82 4.08 -23.57
CA VAL A 268 3.21 2.69 -23.31
C VAL A 268 3.88 2.54 -21.94
N ALA A 269 4.68 3.51 -21.51
CA ALA A 269 5.33 3.49 -20.20
C ALA A 269 4.32 3.43 -19.03
N GLN A 270 3.24 4.21 -19.09
CA GLN A 270 2.19 4.18 -18.07
C GLN A 270 1.41 2.87 -18.10
N PHE A 271 1.10 2.37 -19.30
CA PHE A 271 0.48 1.05 -19.47
C PHE A 271 1.33 -0.05 -18.83
N LEU A 272 2.64 -0.06 -19.08
CA LEU A 272 3.58 -1.04 -18.50
C LEU A 272 3.70 -0.88 -16.99
N LYS A 273 3.80 0.36 -16.47
CA LYS A 273 3.80 0.64 -15.03
C LYS A 273 2.58 0.05 -14.35
N ASN A 274 1.38 0.40 -14.82
CA ASN A 274 0.13 -0.08 -14.23
C ASN A 274 -0.03 -1.60 -14.38
N SER A 275 0.39 -2.15 -15.51
CA SER A 275 0.39 -3.60 -15.73
C SER A 275 1.31 -4.32 -14.75
N LYS A 276 2.50 -3.76 -14.47
CA LYS A 276 3.41 -4.28 -13.44
C LYS A 276 2.80 -4.18 -12.04
N THR A 277 2.17 -3.06 -11.72
CA THR A 277 1.49 -2.85 -10.43
C THR A 277 0.44 -3.93 -10.16
N LEU A 278 -0.38 -4.31 -11.14
CA LEU A 278 -1.38 -5.37 -10.98
C LEU A 278 -0.82 -6.79 -10.88
N ARG A 279 0.47 -7.00 -11.17
CA ARG A 279 1.18 -8.29 -11.07
C ARG A 279 1.93 -8.47 -9.76
N ARG A 280 1.82 -7.50 -8.85
CA ARG A 280 2.33 -7.57 -7.48
C ARG A 280 3.75 -8.14 -7.38
N THR A 281 4.66 -7.61 -8.20
CA THR A 281 6.02 -8.15 -8.32
C THR A 281 6.82 -8.19 -7.02
N GLU A 282 6.39 -7.44 -6.00
CA GLU A 282 6.88 -7.54 -4.63
C GLU A 282 6.74 -8.94 -4.01
N PHE A 283 5.76 -9.73 -4.44
CA PHE A 283 5.52 -11.10 -3.98
C PHE A 283 6.47 -12.13 -4.57
N LEU A 284 7.17 -11.79 -5.65
CA LEU A 284 8.12 -12.69 -6.31
C LEU A 284 9.19 -13.21 -5.34
N ILE A 285 9.60 -12.39 -4.37
CA ILE A 285 10.56 -12.80 -3.33
C ILE A 285 10.02 -13.96 -2.49
N ALA A 286 8.73 -13.95 -2.15
CA ALA A 286 8.08 -15.02 -1.41
C ALA A 286 7.76 -16.24 -2.30
N GLU A 287 7.55 -16.03 -3.60
CA GLU A 287 7.26 -17.10 -4.58
C GLU A 287 8.48 -17.95 -4.95
N ILE A 288 9.70 -17.38 -4.92
CA ILE A 288 10.94 -18.09 -5.27
C ILE A 288 11.08 -19.41 -4.48
N PRO A 289 10.97 -19.44 -3.14
CA PRO A 289 10.98 -20.70 -2.38
C PRO A 289 9.86 -21.67 -2.77
N ILE A 290 8.65 -21.18 -3.04
CA ILE A 290 7.50 -22.00 -3.45
C ILE A 290 7.83 -22.75 -4.75
N PHE A 291 8.54 -22.12 -5.67
CA PHE A 291 8.92 -22.75 -6.93
C PHE A 291 10.14 -23.67 -6.77
N LEU A 292 11.16 -23.24 -6.02
CA LEU A 292 12.45 -23.94 -5.97
C LEU A 292 12.50 -25.12 -5.00
N ILE A 293 11.82 -25.07 -3.85
CA ILE A 293 11.79 -26.17 -2.88
C ILE A 293 11.39 -27.51 -3.54
N PRO A 294 10.23 -27.64 -4.19
CA PRO A 294 9.82 -28.91 -4.78
C PRO A 294 10.71 -29.34 -5.96
N ILE A 295 11.29 -28.38 -6.70
CA ILE A 295 12.28 -28.67 -7.75
C ILE A 295 13.53 -29.30 -7.14
N PHE A 296 14.12 -28.70 -6.11
CA PHE A 296 15.32 -29.23 -5.43
C PHE A 296 15.06 -30.58 -4.77
N LEU A 297 13.87 -30.78 -4.21
CA LEU A 297 13.49 -32.05 -3.60
C LEU A 297 13.20 -33.16 -4.60
N SER A 298 13.01 -32.83 -5.87
CA SER A 298 12.64 -33.80 -6.91
C SER A 298 13.72 -33.99 -7.97
N ALA A 299 14.62 -33.03 -8.15
CA ALA A 299 15.75 -33.13 -9.07
C ALA A 299 16.86 -34.03 -8.53
N GLU A 300 17.42 -34.86 -9.42
CA GLU A 300 18.49 -35.81 -9.08
C GLU A 300 19.90 -35.31 -9.48
N ASN A 301 19.97 -34.42 -10.48
CA ASN A 301 21.23 -33.88 -11.01
C ASN A 301 20.96 -32.57 -11.77
N LEU A 302 22.01 -31.81 -12.12
CA LEU A 302 21.88 -30.50 -12.81
C LEU A 302 21.31 -30.55 -14.24
N ARG A 303 21.00 -31.71 -14.82
CA ARG A 303 20.49 -31.79 -16.20
C ARG A 303 19.11 -31.16 -16.36
N PHE A 304 18.32 -31.06 -15.29
CA PHE A 304 17.01 -30.38 -15.36
C PHE A 304 17.12 -28.91 -15.75
N LEU A 305 18.27 -28.24 -15.47
CA LEU A 305 18.51 -26.87 -15.90
C LEU A 305 18.64 -26.72 -17.42
N LYS A 306 18.90 -27.81 -18.15
CA LYS A 306 18.97 -27.79 -19.62
C LYS A 306 17.63 -28.08 -20.28
N LYS A 307 16.57 -28.32 -19.49
CA LYS A 307 15.27 -28.75 -19.98
C LYS A 307 14.39 -27.53 -20.28
N PRO A 308 13.98 -27.28 -21.55
CA PRO A 308 13.09 -26.16 -21.87
C PRO A 308 11.77 -26.20 -21.10
N GLU A 309 11.33 -27.40 -20.70
CA GLU A 309 10.11 -27.66 -19.92
C GLU A 309 10.13 -26.98 -18.56
N LEU A 310 11.31 -26.90 -17.94
CA LEU A 310 11.49 -26.17 -16.69
C LEU A 310 11.11 -24.69 -16.86
N TYR A 311 11.68 -24.03 -17.86
CA TYR A 311 11.51 -22.59 -18.07
C TYR A 311 10.12 -22.24 -18.57
N ALA A 312 9.58 -23.03 -19.50
CA ALA A 312 8.19 -22.88 -19.96
C ALA A 312 7.22 -23.10 -18.80
N GLY A 313 7.45 -24.11 -17.96
CA GLY A 313 6.65 -24.37 -16.77
C GLY A 313 6.72 -23.25 -15.74
N LEU A 314 7.91 -22.71 -15.46
CA LEU A 314 8.09 -21.56 -14.58
C LEU A 314 7.39 -20.30 -15.12
N ALA A 315 7.42 -20.08 -16.44
CA ALA A 315 6.62 -19.02 -17.07
C ALA A 315 5.11 -19.29 -16.92
N GLY A 316 4.67 -20.54 -17.04
CA GLY A 316 3.27 -20.95 -16.85
C GLY A 316 2.76 -20.68 -15.44
N ILE A 317 3.50 -21.10 -14.41
CA ILE A 317 3.09 -20.84 -13.02
C ILE A 317 3.12 -19.35 -12.68
N TYR A 318 4.08 -18.59 -13.22
CA TYR A 318 4.10 -17.13 -13.07
C TYR A 318 2.86 -16.47 -13.68
N LEU A 319 2.42 -16.92 -14.87
CA LEU A 319 1.19 -16.44 -15.49
C LEU A 319 -0.08 -16.83 -14.69
N LEU A 320 -0.08 -17.98 -14.01
CA LEU A 320 -1.16 -18.37 -13.10
C LEU A 320 -1.25 -17.43 -11.88
N PHE A 321 -0.12 -17.09 -11.26
CA PHE A 321 -0.08 -16.10 -10.17
C PHE A 321 -0.55 -14.73 -10.64
N ASN A 322 -0.02 -14.25 -11.77
CA ASN A 322 -0.46 -12.99 -12.38
C ASN A 322 -1.97 -12.94 -12.62
N PHE A 323 -2.56 -14.05 -13.09
CA PHE A 323 -4.01 -14.14 -13.27
C PHE A 323 -4.74 -13.97 -11.94
N GLY A 324 -4.33 -14.70 -10.90
CA GLY A 324 -4.90 -14.60 -9.55
C GLY A 324 -4.79 -13.18 -8.97
N ASP A 325 -3.62 -12.55 -9.07
CA ASP A 325 -3.39 -11.19 -8.59
C ASP A 325 -4.25 -10.15 -9.30
N MET A 326 -4.35 -10.23 -10.63
CA MET A 326 -5.22 -9.35 -11.41
C MET A 326 -6.68 -9.55 -11.04
N VAL A 327 -7.14 -10.79 -10.84
CA VAL A 327 -8.53 -11.06 -10.43
C VAL A 327 -8.79 -10.50 -9.03
N ASN A 328 -7.86 -10.70 -8.09
CA ASN A 328 -7.97 -10.15 -6.75
C ASN A 328 -8.06 -8.62 -6.77
N ALA A 329 -7.11 -7.94 -7.42
CA ALA A 329 -7.13 -6.48 -7.53
C ALA A 329 -8.39 -5.96 -8.23
N TYR A 330 -8.85 -6.64 -9.28
CA TYR A 330 -10.05 -6.23 -10.01
C TYR A 330 -11.34 -6.42 -9.19
N ALA A 331 -11.43 -7.49 -8.39
CA ALA A 331 -12.54 -7.74 -7.47
C ALA A 331 -12.58 -6.70 -6.35
N ASP A 332 -11.43 -6.46 -5.72
CA ASP A 332 -11.30 -5.60 -4.54
C ASP A 332 -11.20 -4.10 -4.91
N ARG A 333 -11.14 -3.74 -6.19
CA ARG A 333 -10.88 -2.37 -6.71
C ARG A 333 -11.62 -1.21 -6.00
N ARG A 334 -12.84 -1.44 -5.50
CA ARG A 334 -13.62 -0.43 -4.78
C ARG A 334 -13.08 -0.24 -3.36
N VAL A 335 -12.88 -1.32 -2.63
CA VAL A 335 -12.28 -1.32 -1.29
C VAL A 335 -10.83 -0.83 -1.37
N ASP A 336 -10.09 -1.31 -2.36
CA ASP A 336 -8.72 -0.89 -2.61
C ASP A 336 -8.59 0.59 -2.96
N ALA A 337 -9.65 1.27 -3.42
CA ALA A 337 -9.59 2.72 -3.60
C ALA A 337 -9.23 3.45 -2.30
N VAL A 338 -9.68 2.92 -1.15
CA VAL A 338 -9.42 3.48 0.18
C VAL A 338 -8.06 3.04 0.71
N TYR A 339 -7.76 1.74 0.67
CA TYR A 339 -6.61 1.17 1.39
C TYR A 339 -5.38 0.92 0.52
N LYS A 340 -5.57 0.56 -0.76
CA LYS A 340 -4.51 0.21 -1.73
C LYS A 340 -4.73 1.00 -3.03
N SER A 341 -4.83 2.32 -2.90
CA SER A 341 -5.26 3.23 -3.96
C SER A 341 -4.41 3.13 -5.22
N HIS A 342 -3.14 2.77 -5.10
CA HIS A 342 -2.27 2.49 -6.25
C HIS A 342 -2.77 1.33 -7.14
N LEU A 343 -3.36 0.26 -6.56
CA LEU A 343 -3.96 -0.86 -7.31
C LEU A 343 -5.26 -0.42 -8.00
N SER A 344 -6.14 0.22 -7.25
CA SER A 344 -7.41 0.73 -7.77
C SER A 344 -7.18 1.77 -8.88
N ASN A 345 -6.20 2.66 -8.71
CA ASN A 345 -5.80 3.65 -9.70
C ASN A 345 -5.21 3.00 -10.97
N ALA A 346 -4.39 1.95 -10.83
CA ALA A 346 -3.88 1.21 -11.98
C ALA A 346 -5.03 0.59 -12.80
N ILE A 347 -6.08 0.06 -12.15
CA ILE A 347 -7.29 -0.44 -12.82
C ILE A 347 -8.06 0.69 -13.51
N PHE A 348 -8.24 1.82 -12.82
CA PHE A 348 -8.89 3.00 -13.38
C PHE A 348 -8.19 3.48 -14.67
N GLU A 349 -6.86 3.52 -14.66
CA GLU A 349 -6.08 4.00 -15.81
C GLU A 349 -6.01 3.01 -16.97
N LEU A 350 -5.85 1.71 -16.69
CA LEU A 350 -5.87 0.65 -17.71
C LEU A 350 -7.27 0.46 -18.31
N GLY A 351 -8.29 0.82 -17.54
CA GLY A 351 -9.68 0.60 -17.87
C GLY A 351 -10.10 -0.88 -17.72
N PRO A 352 -11.39 -1.15 -17.49
CA PRO A 352 -11.89 -2.52 -17.33
C PRO A 352 -11.59 -3.44 -18.51
N ALA A 353 -11.61 -2.91 -19.73
CA ALA A 353 -11.29 -3.68 -20.93
C ALA A 353 -9.81 -4.09 -20.99
N GLY A 354 -8.90 -3.18 -20.65
CA GLY A 354 -7.46 -3.45 -20.62
C GLY A 354 -7.10 -4.51 -19.60
N VAL A 355 -7.65 -4.42 -18.39
CA VAL A 355 -7.42 -5.43 -17.33
C VAL A 355 -7.95 -6.80 -17.75
N ARG A 356 -9.18 -6.87 -18.30
CA ARG A 356 -9.76 -8.14 -18.79
C ARG A 356 -8.97 -8.75 -19.94
N TRP A 357 -8.43 -7.92 -20.85
CA TRP A 357 -7.57 -8.39 -21.92
C TRP A 357 -6.30 -9.05 -21.36
N GLN A 358 -5.67 -8.44 -20.36
CA GLN A 358 -4.48 -9.00 -19.72
C GLN A 358 -4.77 -10.33 -19.01
N MET A 359 -5.90 -10.44 -18.31
CA MET A 359 -6.36 -11.70 -17.72
C MET A 359 -6.52 -12.80 -18.79
N ARG A 360 -7.18 -12.48 -19.91
CA ARG A 360 -7.37 -13.42 -21.03
C ARG A 360 -6.04 -13.82 -21.67
N ALA A 361 -5.10 -12.88 -21.80
CA ALA A 361 -3.78 -13.16 -22.33
C ALA A 361 -2.99 -14.11 -21.40
N SER A 362 -3.05 -13.91 -20.07
CA SER A 362 -2.46 -14.85 -19.11
C SER A 362 -3.06 -16.24 -19.21
N VAL A 363 -4.40 -16.34 -19.34
CA VAL A 363 -5.09 -17.63 -19.55
C VAL A 363 -4.65 -18.28 -20.87
N ALA A 364 -4.66 -17.55 -21.98
CA ALA A 364 -4.23 -18.09 -23.28
C ALA A 364 -2.77 -18.57 -23.24
N GLY A 365 -1.87 -17.81 -22.64
CA GLY A 365 -0.47 -18.20 -22.47
C GLY A 365 -0.31 -19.47 -21.63
N THR A 366 -1.08 -19.59 -20.55
CA THR A 366 -1.06 -20.79 -19.69
C THR A 366 -1.69 -22.01 -20.35
N VAL A 367 -2.73 -21.85 -21.18
CA VAL A 367 -3.26 -22.93 -22.05
C VAL A 367 -2.16 -23.43 -22.98
N LEU A 368 -1.50 -22.53 -23.72
CA LEU A 368 -0.47 -22.90 -24.70
C LEU A 368 0.70 -23.62 -24.04
N ILE A 369 1.18 -23.10 -22.91
CA ILE A 369 2.26 -23.72 -22.13
C ILE A 369 1.83 -25.09 -21.60
N SER A 370 0.62 -25.21 -21.05
CA SER A 370 0.11 -26.46 -20.48
C SER A 370 -0.03 -27.55 -21.55
N LEU A 371 -0.61 -27.22 -22.72
CA LEU A 371 -0.72 -28.15 -23.84
C LEU A 371 0.65 -28.54 -24.41
N TRP A 372 1.57 -27.58 -24.54
CA TRP A 372 2.93 -27.85 -24.99
C TRP A 372 3.67 -28.75 -24.00
N LEU A 373 3.60 -28.48 -22.69
CA LEU A 373 4.19 -29.32 -21.65
C LEU A 373 3.62 -30.73 -21.70
N THR A 374 2.30 -30.88 -21.76
CA THR A 374 1.65 -32.19 -21.84
C THR A 374 2.07 -32.96 -23.07
N ARG A 375 2.09 -32.33 -24.26
CA ARG A 375 2.49 -32.99 -25.51
C ARG A 375 3.98 -33.34 -25.52
N HIS A 376 4.85 -32.45 -25.03
CA HIS A 376 6.30 -32.63 -25.09
C HIS A 376 6.82 -33.63 -24.05
N THR A 377 6.21 -33.67 -22.87
CA THR A 377 6.66 -34.54 -21.76
C THR A 377 5.84 -35.82 -21.60
N GLY A 378 4.68 -35.93 -22.25
CA GLY A 378 3.69 -36.99 -22.01
C GLY A 378 2.94 -36.88 -20.68
N ARG A 379 3.09 -35.75 -19.96
CA ARG A 379 2.55 -35.53 -18.62
C ARG A 379 1.18 -34.84 -18.70
N TRP A 380 0.10 -35.61 -18.67
CA TRP A 380 -1.27 -35.10 -18.79
C TRP A 380 -1.70 -34.20 -17.63
N GLN A 381 -1.10 -34.36 -16.45
CA GLN A 381 -1.46 -33.66 -15.21
C GLN A 381 -1.27 -32.13 -15.26
N PHE A 382 -0.49 -31.59 -16.19
CA PHE A 382 -0.37 -30.13 -16.33
C PHE A 382 -1.71 -29.47 -16.71
N VAL A 383 -2.56 -30.15 -17.48
CA VAL A 383 -3.89 -29.65 -17.85
C VAL A 383 -4.78 -29.46 -16.62
N PRO A 384 -5.10 -30.50 -15.81
CA PRO A 384 -5.94 -30.31 -14.63
C PRO A 384 -5.29 -29.40 -13.59
N LEU A 385 -3.97 -29.44 -13.38
CA LEU A 385 -3.30 -28.52 -12.45
C LEU A 385 -3.48 -27.05 -12.86
N THR A 386 -3.42 -26.75 -14.16
CA THR A 386 -3.64 -25.40 -14.70
C THR A 386 -5.10 -24.97 -14.54
N VAL A 387 -6.05 -25.85 -14.89
CA VAL A 387 -7.49 -25.57 -14.78
C VAL A 387 -7.90 -25.34 -13.31
N ILE A 388 -7.42 -26.18 -12.39
CA ILE A 388 -7.65 -26.01 -10.95
C ILE A 388 -7.02 -24.70 -10.47
N GLY A 389 -5.81 -24.37 -10.94
CA GLY A 389 -5.13 -23.11 -10.63
C GLY A 389 -5.97 -21.88 -10.99
N TRP A 390 -6.49 -21.80 -12.22
CA TRP A 390 -7.40 -20.71 -12.60
C TRP A 390 -8.69 -20.72 -11.79
N ALA A 391 -9.30 -21.89 -11.58
CA ALA A 391 -10.54 -22.01 -10.84
C ALA A 391 -10.39 -21.49 -9.41
N LEU A 392 -9.34 -21.92 -8.70
CA LEU A 392 -9.03 -21.45 -7.35
C LEU A 392 -8.66 -19.96 -7.33
N GLY A 393 -7.78 -19.51 -8.24
CA GLY A 393 -7.38 -18.11 -8.33
C GLY A 393 -8.55 -17.16 -8.58
N PHE A 394 -9.49 -17.57 -9.45
CA PHE A 394 -10.69 -16.80 -9.71
C PHE A 394 -11.69 -16.84 -8.54
N GLN A 395 -12.03 -18.06 -8.07
CA GLN A 395 -13.03 -18.27 -7.03
C GLN A 395 -12.56 -17.82 -5.63
N TYR A 396 -11.28 -17.56 -5.43
CA TYR A 396 -10.79 -16.96 -4.20
C TYR A 396 -11.42 -15.59 -3.96
N SER A 397 -11.44 -14.73 -5.00
CA SER A 397 -11.94 -13.35 -4.89
C SER A 397 -13.32 -13.14 -5.53
N TRP A 398 -13.81 -14.06 -6.38
CA TRP A 398 -15.05 -13.87 -7.12
C TRP A 398 -16.14 -14.90 -6.79
N ARG A 399 -17.39 -14.52 -7.02
CA ARG A 399 -18.58 -15.38 -6.85
C ARG A 399 -18.61 -16.52 -7.90
N PRO A 400 -19.31 -17.64 -7.62
CA PRO A 400 -20.19 -17.89 -6.46
C PRO A 400 -19.49 -18.36 -5.19
N LEU A 401 -18.30 -18.95 -5.26
CA LEU A 401 -17.65 -19.49 -4.07
C LEU A 401 -17.08 -18.36 -3.21
N HIS A 402 -16.31 -17.44 -3.79
CA HIS A 402 -15.72 -16.28 -3.10
C HIS A 402 -15.02 -16.70 -1.79
N PHE A 403 -14.04 -17.59 -1.88
CA PHE A 403 -13.43 -18.25 -0.72
C PHE A 403 -12.86 -17.28 0.32
N LYS A 404 -12.40 -16.09 -0.08
CA LYS A 404 -11.97 -15.01 0.83
C LYS A 404 -13.00 -14.70 1.91
N SER A 405 -14.30 -14.87 1.62
CA SER A 405 -15.43 -14.59 2.53
C SER A 405 -16.19 -15.86 2.94
N ARG A 406 -15.49 -17.00 3.10
CA ARG A 406 -16.10 -18.30 3.46
C ARG A 406 -15.54 -18.90 4.75
N GLY A 407 -15.23 -18.06 5.73
CA GLY A 407 -14.71 -18.45 7.04
C GLY A 407 -13.46 -19.31 6.88
N LEU A 408 -13.44 -20.49 7.50
CA LEU A 408 -12.30 -21.41 7.47
C LEU A 408 -11.92 -21.91 6.07
N TRP A 409 -12.86 -21.92 5.11
CA TRP A 409 -12.54 -22.28 3.72
C TRP A 409 -11.57 -21.30 3.07
N GLN A 410 -11.46 -20.07 3.57
CA GLN A 410 -10.44 -19.13 3.13
C GLN A 410 -9.04 -19.73 3.30
N LEU A 411 -8.75 -20.33 4.48
CA LEU A 411 -7.43 -20.87 4.78
C LEU A 411 -7.09 -22.06 3.88
N ALA A 412 -8.06 -22.95 3.64
CA ALA A 412 -7.88 -24.10 2.75
C ALA A 412 -7.66 -23.67 1.29
N ALA A 413 -8.44 -22.71 0.79
CA ALA A 413 -8.29 -22.18 -0.56
C ALA A 413 -6.95 -21.43 -0.71
N GLN A 414 -6.56 -20.63 0.29
CA GLN A 414 -5.29 -19.90 0.32
C GLN A 414 -4.09 -20.87 0.33
N TRP A 415 -4.16 -21.93 1.15
CA TRP A 415 -3.17 -23.00 1.18
C TRP A 415 -3.02 -23.67 -0.18
N ALA A 416 -4.14 -24.02 -0.83
CA ALA A 416 -4.14 -24.70 -2.11
C ALA A 416 -3.62 -23.81 -3.25
N VAL A 417 -4.07 -22.55 -3.32
CA VAL A 417 -3.78 -21.65 -4.45
C VAL A 417 -2.39 -21.03 -4.39
N ILE A 418 -1.88 -20.69 -3.20
CA ILE A 418 -0.59 -20.00 -3.04
C ILE A 418 0.55 -20.99 -2.83
N PHE A 419 0.33 -22.08 -2.09
CA PHE A 419 1.42 -22.95 -1.64
C PHE A 419 1.36 -24.34 -2.26
N PHE A 420 0.41 -25.18 -1.83
CA PHE A 420 0.42 -26.60 -2.17
C PHE A 420 0.28 -26.87 -3.67
N GLY A 421 -0.69 -26.23 -4.34
CA GLY A 421 -0.92 -26.38 -5.78
C GLY A 421 0.29 -25.94 -6.61
N PRO A 422 0.83 -24.73 -6.41
CA PRO A 422 2.05 -24.29 -7.08
C PRO A 422 3.25 -25.21 -6.82
N MET A 423 3.44 -25.71 -5.60
CA MET A 423 4.53 -26.63 -5.30
C MET A 423 4.36 -28.00 -5.99
N ALA A 424 3.13 -28.51 -6.06
CA ALA A 424 2.81 -29.72 -6.81
C ALA A 424 3.07 -29.52 -8.32
N TYR A 425 2.71 -28.37 -8.86
CA TYR A 425 2.97 -27.99 -10.25
C TYR A 425 4.47 -27.93 -10.55
N THR A 426 5.25 -27.19 -9.77
CA THR A 426 6.69 -27.00 -10.03
C THR A 426 7.51 -28.26 -9.77
N GLY A 427 7.12 -29.11 -8.80
CA GLY A 427 7.68 -30.45 -8.65
C GLY A 427 7.45 -31.34 -9.88
N SER A 428 6.28 -31.21 -10.51
CA SER A 428 5.93 -31.96 -11.73
C SER A 428 6.70 -31.48 -12.98
N LEU A 429 7.46 -30.37 -12.91
CA LEU A 429 8.35 -29.96 -14.00
C LEU A 429 9.56 -30.89 -14.12
N VAL A 430 10.04 -31.42 -12.99
CA VAL A 430 11.24 -32.28 -12.95
C VAL A 430 10.91 -33.78 -12.82
N THR A 431 9.73 -34.14 -12.32
CA THR A 431 9.24 -35.53 -12.26
C THR A 431 7.86 -35.66 -12.91
N HIS A 432 7.35 -36.88 -13.13
CA HIS A 432 5.95 -37.04 -13.55
C HIS A 432 5.03 -36.57 -12.40
N PHE A 433 4.98 -37.29 -11.29
CA PHE A 433 4.37 -36.80 -10.05
C PHE A 433 5.43 -36.58 -8.98
N PRO A 434 5.30 -35.54 -8.13
CA PRO A 434 6.14 -35.42 -6.95
C PRO A 434 5.93 -36.63 -6.03
N ARG A 435 7.01 -37.11 -5.40
CA ARG A 435 6.92 -38.23 -4.44
C ARG A 435 6.01 -37.84 -3.27
N PRO A 436 5.29 -38.79 -2.62
CA PRO A 436 4.43 -38.48 -1.47
C PRO A 436 5.14 -37.66 -0.39
N ALA A 437 6.41 -37.96 -0.08
CA ALA A 437 7.19 -37.19 0.89
C ALA A 437 7.40 -35.71 0.50
N VAL A 438 7.50 -35.40 -0.80
CA VAL A 438 7.59 -34.02 -1.30
C VAL A 438 6.24 -33.31 -1.14
N LEU A 439 5.12 -34.01 -1.43
CA LEU A 439 3.78 -33.46 -1.24
C LEU A 439 3.44 -33.25 0.24
N THR A 440 3.84 -34.17 1.13
CA THR A 440 3.70 -34.01 2.59
C THR A 440 4.45 -32.79 3.07
N LEU A 441 5.70 -32.60 2.64
CA LEU A 441 6.46 -31.41 2.98
C LEU A 441 5.81 -30.14 2.39
N ALA A 442 5.36 -30.16 1.13
CA ALA A 442 4.67 -29.03 0.52
C ALA A 442 3.41 -28.64 1.30
N GLY A 443 2.66 -29.63 1.80
CA GLY A 443 1.50 -29.41 2.65
C GLY A 443 1.87 -28.80 4.00
N ALA A 444 2.88 -29.34 4.68
CA ALA A 444 3.38 -28.81 5.94
C ALA A 444 3.93 -27.39 5.79
N TYR A 445 4.72 -27.14 4.74
CA TYR A 445 5.22 -25.82 4.38
C TYR A 445 4.08 -24.84 4.13
N GLY A 446 3.09 -25.22 3.32
CA GLY A 446 1.94 -24.36 3.04
C GLY A 446 1.16 -24.00 4.30
N LEU A 447 0.95 -24.96 5.21
CA LEU A 447 0.26 -24.70 6.49
C LEU A 447 1.07 -23.76 7.38
N LEU A 448 2.40 -23.95 7.46
CA LEU A 448 3.30 -23.03 8.14
C LEU A 448 3.18 -21.60 7.59
N GLN A 449 3.21 -21.43 6.27
CA GLN A 449 3.10 -20.11 5.64
C GLN A 449 1.69 -19.50 5.82
N VAL A 450 0.63 -20.30 5.79
CA VAL A 450 -0.73 -19.82 6.12
C VAL A 450 -0.80 -19.33 7.57
N GLY A 451 -0.19 -20.06 8.51
CA GLY A 451 -0.08 -19.62 9.91
C GLY A 451 0.64 -18.28 10.05
N VAL A 452 1.70 -18.05 9.28
CA VAL A 452 2.40 -16.75 9.20
C VAL A 452 1.50 -15.65 8.65
N LEU A 453 0.72 -15.93 7.58
CA LEU A 453 -0.15 -14.95 6.92
C LEU A 453 -1.40 -14.58 7.74
N MET A 454 -1.78 -15.37 8.75
CA MET A 454 -2.96 -15.08 9.56
C MET A 454 -2.83 -13.76 10.34
N LEU A 455 -1.62 -13.31 10.71
CA LEU A 455 -1.45 -11.99 11.31
C LEU A 455 -1.87 -10.87 10.36
N ASN A 456 -1.45 -10.94 9.09
CA ASN A 456 -1.82 -9.96 8.07
C ASN A 456 -3.34 -9.93 7.84
N ASN A 457 -3.99 -11.09 7.82
CA ASN A 457 -5.45 -11.16 7.74
C ASN A 457 -6.14 -10.59 8.99
N ALA A 458 -5.48 -10.63 10.15
CA ALA A 458 -6.04 -10.14 11.41
C ALA A 458 -5.85 -8.63 11.62
N GLU A 459 -4.87 -8.03 10.95
CA GLU A 459 -4.75 -6.57 10.85
C GLU A 459 -5.98 -5.96 10.19
N ASP A 460 -6.54 -6.65 9.20
CA ASP A 460 -7.73 -6.22 8.46
C ASP A 460 -9.05 -6.59 9.16
N TYR A 461 -9.03 -7.14 10.38
CA TYR A 461 -10.22 -7.66 11.05
C TYR A 461 -11.36 -6.64 11.15
N THR A 462 -11.07 -5.42 11.62
CA THR A 462 -12.08 -4.38 11.79
C THR A 462 -12.67 -3.93 10.45
N GLU A 463 -11.82 -3.83 9.43
CA GLU A 463 -12.19 -3.45 8.06
C GLU A 463 -13.03 -4.53 7.38
N ASP A 464 -12.61 -5.80 7.47
CA ASP A 464 -13.30 -6.95 6.91
C ASP A 464 -14.68 -7.13 7.55
N HIS A 465 -14.76 -7.00 8.87
CA HIS A 465 -16.03 -7.08 9.61
C HIS A 465 -16.98 -5.95 9.18
N ALA A 466 -16.49 -4.72 9.08
CA ALA A 466 -17.28 -3.58 8.61
C ALA A 466 -17.73 -3.71 7.14
N ALA A 467 -16.93 -4.39 6.31
CA ALA A 467 -17.24 -4.67 4.91
C ALA A 467 -18.17 -5.90 4.72
N GLY A 468 -18.58 -6.57 5.81
CA GLY A 468 -19.40 -7.77 5.76
C GLY A 468 -18.68 -8.99 5.16
N LEU A 469 -17.34 -9.02 5.22
CA LEU A 469 -16.55 -10.16 4.79
C LEU A 469 -16.42 -11.17 5.93
N ASN A 470 -16.85 -12.41 5.70
CA ASN A 470 -16.70 -13.50 6.64
C ASN A 470 -15.35 -14.20 6.40
N THR A 471 -14.24 -13.55 6.73
CA THR A 471 -12.90 -14.14 6.65
C THR A 471 -12.70 -15.19 7.76
N ALA A 472 -11.63 -15.97 7.68
CA ALA A 472 -11.29 -16.95 8.72
C ALA A 472 -11.09 -16.28 10.08
N ILE A 473 -10.55 -15.05 10.10
CA ILE A 473 -10.35 -14.29 11.34
C ILE A 473 -11.69 -13.85 11.93
N VAL A 474 -12.60 -13.36 11.08
CA VAL A 474 -13.97 -13.01 11.48
C VAL A 474 -14.73 -14.22 12.02
N ALA A 475 -14.67 -15.36 11.31
CA ALA A 475 -15.39 -16.57 11.70
C ALA A 475 -14.89 -17.18 13.02
N LEU A 476 -13.59 -17.11 13.29
CA LEU A 476 -12.99 -17.64 14.53
C LEU A 476 -13.02 -16.63 15.69
N GLY A 477 -13.11 -15.34 15.38
CA GLY A 477 -12.84 -14.25 16.31
C GLY A 477 -11.34 -13.95 16.45
N LEU A 478 -11.02 -12.69 16.73
CA LEU A 478 -9.64 -12.17 16.67
C LEU A 478 -8.64 -12.94 17.55
N HIS A 479 -8.92 -13.07 18.87
CA HIS A 479 -8.00 -13.72 19.82
C HIS A 479 -7.86 -15.22 19.60
N ARG A 480 -8.93 -15.91 19.17
CA ARG A 480 -8.84 -17.34 18.84
C ARG A 480 -8.00 -17.54 17.58
N SER A 481 -8.15 -16.66 16.60
CA SER A 481 -7.37 -16.71 15.36
C SER A 481 -5.88 -16.58 15.59
N MET A 482 -5.44 -15.69 16.49
CA MET A 482 -4.01 -15.54 16.81
C MET A 482 -3.43 -16.75 17.55
N ARG A 483 -4.22 -17.43 18.39
CA ARG A 483 -3.84 -18.71 18.99
C ARG A 483 -3.76 -19.84 17.95
N VAL A 484 -4.72 -19.89 17.02
CA VAL A 484 -4.70 -20.83 15.89
C VAL A 484 -3.48 -20.57 15.00
N ALA A 485 -3.15 -19.31 14.71
CA ALA A 485 -1.99 -18.92 13.92
C ALA A 485 -0.68 -19.39 14.56
N GLN A 486 -0.53 -19.20 15.88
CA GLN A 486 0.60 -19.69 16.65
C GLN A 486 0.71 -21.23 16.60
N ALA A 487 -0.39 -21.94 16.89
CA ALA A 487 -0.43 -23.39 16.89
C ALA A 487 -0.14 -23.97 15.50
N LEU A 488 -0.68 -23.35 14.46
CA LEU A 488 -0.46 -23.75 13.07
C LEU A 488 0.99 -23.54 12.66
N THR A 489 1.58 -22.39 13.00
CA THR A 489 2.99 -22.09 12.72
C THR A 489 3.92 -23.07 13.44
N GLY A 490 3.73 -23.29 14.75
CA GLY A 490 4.55 -24.22 15.51
C GLY A 490 4.38 -25.67 15.06
N GLY A 491 3.14 -26.16 15.00
CA GLY A 491 2.82 -27.54 14.63
C GLY A 491 3.20 -27.89 13.20
N ALA A 492 2.86 -27.04 12.22
CA ALA A 492 3.25 -27.26 10.83
C ALA A 492 4.75 -27.08 10.61
N GLY A 493 5.40 -26.18 11.37
CA GLY A 493 6.85 -26.04 11.38
C GLY A 493 7.57 -27.32 11.87
N LEU A 494 7.09 -27.94 12.94
CA LEU A 494 7.59 -29.23 13.41
C LEU A 494 7.37 -30.35 12.38
N LEU A 495 6.20 -30.37 11.74
CA LEU A 495 5.92 -31.33 10.66
C LEU A 495 6.84 -31.13 9.45
N ALA A 496 7.15 -29.89 9.09
CA ALA A 496 8.09 -29.57 8.02
C ALA A 496 9.52 -30.02 8.37
N LEU A 497 9.98 -29.74 9.60
CA LEU A 497 11.27 -30.22 10.11
C LEU A 497 11.36 -31.75 10.12
N GLY A 498 10.32 -32.43 10.60
CA GLY A 498 10.22 -33.89 10.59
C GLY A 498 10.25 -34.46 9.17
N SER A 499 9.57 -33.80 8.23
CA SER A 499 9.57 -34.19 6.82
C SER A 499 10.96 -34.04 6.18
N PHE A 500 11.68 -32.95 6.46
CA PHE A 500 13.07 -32.80 6.03
C PHE A 500 13.99 -33.83 6.67
N ALA A 501 13.88 -34.08 7.98
CA ALA A 501 14.68 -35.08 8.67
C ALA A 501 14.43 -36.48 8.10
N TYR A 502 13.17 -36.83 7.80
CA TYR A 502 12.81 -38.07 7.11
C TYR A 502 13.49 -38.17 5.74
N LEU A 503 13.43 -37.11 4.93
CA LEU A 503 14.07 -37.06 3.61
C LEU A 503 15.59 -37.17 3.71
N PHE A 504 16.23 -36.49 4.68
CA PHE A 504 17.67 -36.55 4.90
C PHE A 504 18.12 -37.97 5.29
N ARG A 505 17.31 -38.65 6.12
CA ARG A 505 17.53 -40.04 6.52
C ARG A 505 17.34 -41.00 5.34
N ALA A 506 16.26 -40.84 4.58
CA ALA A 506 15.97 -41.67 3.41
C ALA A 506 17.11 -41.58 2.37
N GLU A 507 17.69 -40.40 2.24
CA GLU A 507 18.84 -40.13 1.37
C GLU A 507 20.20 -40.41 2.05
N LYS A 508 20.23 -41.01 3.25
CA LYS A 508 21.45 -41.41 3.96
C LYS A 508 22.49 -40.27 4.08
N LEU A 509 22.05 -39.03 4.29
CA LEU A 509 22.95 -37.89 4.45
C LEU A 509 23.80 -38.02 5.73
N PRO A 510 25.04 -37.51 5.73
CA PRO A 510 25.88 -37.50 6.92
C PRO A 510 25.25 -36.66 8.04
N LYS A 511 25.56 -36.99 9.31
CA LYS A 511 25.03 -36.28 10.49
C LYS A 511 25.26 -34.76 10.41
N ALA A 512 26.39 -34.31 9.89
CA ALA A 512 26.70 -32.89 9.71
C ALA A 512 25.68 -32.15 8.82
N ALA A 513 25.05 -32.84 7.85
CA ALA A 513 24.05 -32.21 6.99
C ALA A 513 22.80 -31.78 7.75
N TYR A 514 22.44 -32.46 8.85
CA TYR A 514 21.28 -32.12 9.68
C TYR A 514 21.41 -30.73 10.34
N LEU A 515 22.63 -30.16 10.41
CA LEU A 515 22.84 -28.78 10.83
C LEU A 515 22.10 -27.78 9.93
N ALA A 516 21.82 -28.14 8.68
CA ALA A 516 21.01 -27.33 7.76
C ALA A 516 19.55 -27.16 8.19
N LEU A 517 19.06 -27.96 9.14
CA LEU A 517 17.72 -27.82 9.72
C LEU A 517 17.67 -26.82 10.88
N LEU A 518 18.81 -26.47 11.48
CA LEU A 518 18.88 -25.53 12.60
C LEU A 518 18.35 -24.13 12.24
N PRO A 519 18.66 -23.54 11.07
CA PRO A 519 18.09 -22.26 10.68
C PRO A 519 16.56 -22.29 10.57
N LEU A 520 15.98 -23.37 10.04
CA LEU A 520 14.53 -23.52 9.95
C LEU A 520 13.90 -23.71 11.34
N ALA A 521 14.52 -24.51 12.20
CA ALA A 521 14.07 -24.67 13.58
C ALA A 521 14.11 -23.35 14.35
N GLY A 522 15.19 -22.58 14.20
CA GLY A 522 15.33 -21.24 14.75
C GLY A 522 14.27 -20.27 14.21
N ALA A 523 14.00 -20.28 12.90
CA ALA A 523 12.96 -19.46 12.29
C ALA A 523 11.55 -19.82 12.80
N VAL A 524 11.21 -21.11 12.90
CA VAL A 524 9.91 -21.56 13.44
C VAL A 524 9.76 -21.16 14.91
N ALA A 525 10.81 -21.37 15.72
CA ALA A 525 10.81 -20.97 17.13
C ALA A 525 10.65 -19.45 17.30
N TYR A 526 11.39 -18.68 16.51
CA TYR A 526 11.32 -17.22 16.48
C TYR A 526 9.90 -16.72 16.19
N VAL A 527 9.26 -17.22 15.12
CA VAL A 527 7.89 -16.82 14.78
C VAL A 527 6.88 -17.27 15.84
N ALA A 528 7.02 -18.48 16.38
CA ALA A 528 6.13 -18.98 17.42
C ALA A 528 6.23 -18.15 18.72
N GLN A 529 7.44 -17.74 19.11
CA GLN A 529 7.69 -16.88 20.28
C GLN A 529 7.18 -15.46 20.07
N ASP A 530 7.34 -14.92 18.87
CA ASP A 530 6.76 -13.63 18.51
C ASP A 530 5.23 -13.67 18.59
N TYR A 531 4.58 -14.73 18.08
CA TYR A 531 3.14 -14.93 18.23
C TYR A 531 2.71 -15.04 19.69
N GLU A 532 3.46 -15.76 20.53
CA GLU A 532 3.21 -15.83 21.97
C GLU A 532 3.21 -14.44 22.60
N THR A 533 4.22 -13.63 22.26
CA THR A 533 4.34 -12.26 22.73
C THR A 533 3.16 -11.39 22.30
N ILE A 534 2.71 -11.53 21.04
CA ILE A 534 1.53 -10.83 20.53
C ILE A 534 0.26 -11.29 21.27
N ASN A 535 0.07 -12.60 21.43
CA ASN A 535 -1.07 -13.19 22.14
C ASN A 535 -1.16 -12.68 23.58
N GLN A 536 -0.02 -12.57 24.27
CA GLN A 536 0.05 -11.98 25.61
C GLN A 536 -0.31 -10.50 25.60
N LYS A 537 0.16 -9.71 24.63
CA LYS A 537 -0.15 -8.28 24.53
C LYS A 537 -1.61 -8.00 24.24
N ILE A 538 -2.29 -8.86 23.48
CA ILE A 538 -3.71 -8.69 23.18
C ILE A 538 -4.62 -9.37 24.21
N ALA A 539 -4.06 -10.13 25.15
CA ALA A 539 -4.83 -10.80 26.20
C ALA A 539 -5.61 -9.77 27.03
N GLY A 540 -6.92 -9.97 27.15
CA GLY A 540 -7.81 -9.08 27.89
C GLY A 540 -8.13 -7.74 27.21
N LYS A 541 -7.60 -7.47 26.01
CA LYS A 541 -8.01 -6.31 25.19
C LYS A 541 -9.29 -6.64 24.42
N ASP A 542 -10.14 -5.63 24.23
CA ASP A 542 -11.23 -5.70 23.26
C ASP A 542 -10.71 -5.78 21.82
N GLU A 543 -11.61 -5.97 20.86
CA GLU A 543 -11.24 -6.17 19.45
C GLU A 543 -10.57 -4.94 18.83
N VAL A 544 -10.97 -3.73 19.22
CA VAL A 544 -10.43 -2.48 18.68
C VAL A 544 -8.99 -2.27 19.17
N ALA A 545 -8.78 -2.40 20.48
CA ALA A 545 -7.46 -2.25 21.09
C ALA A 545 -6.52 -3.40 20.68
N ALA A 546 -7.02 -4.62 20.53
CA ALA A 546 -6.24 -5.74 20.02
C ALA A 546 -5.82 -5.51 18.56
N THR A 547 -6.73 -5.07 17.69
CA THR A 547 -6.42 -4.79 16.27
C THR A 547 -5.35 -3.71 16.12
N ALA A 548 -5.35 -2.68 16.97
CA ALA A 548 -4.29 -1.67 16.98
C ALA A 548 -2.90 -2.28 17.25
N VAL A 549 -2.79 -3.17 18.24
CA VAL A 549 -1.55 -3.90 18.54
C VAL A 549 -1.12 -4.79 17.35
N LEU A 550 -2.07 -5.45 16.68
CA LEU A 550 -1.76 -6.28 15.51
C LEU A 550 -1.21 -5.43 14.35
N LYS A 551 -1.83 -4.27 14.06
CA LYS A 551 -1.36 -3.33 13.03
C LYS A 551 0.06 -2.81 13.31
N GLU A 552 0.42 -2.58 14.57
CA GLU A 552 1.79 -2.21 14.95
C GLU A 552 2.82 -3.33 14.67
N ASN A 553 2.37 -4.59 14.66
CA ASN A 553 3.23 -5.75 14.44
C ASN A 553 3.20 -6.27 13.00
N GLY A 554 2.38 -5.71 12.11
CA GLY A 554 2.18 -6.25 10.77
C GLY A 554 3.42 -6.29 9.89
N MET A 555 4.35 -5.34 10.10
CA MET A 555 5.65 -5.31 9.41
C MET A 555 6.55 -6.52 9.73
N ARG A 556 6.18 -7.36 10.70
CA ARG A 556 6.87 -8.64 10.99
C ARG A 556 6.55 -9.72 9.97
N VAL A 557 5.35 -9.74 9.38
CA VAL A 557 4.91 -10.81 8.46
C VAL A 557 5.87 -11.01 7.28
N PRO A 558 6.33 -9.97 6.56
CA PRO A 558 7.31 -10.14 5.49
C PRO A 558 8.64 -10.74 5.97
N GLN A 559 9.04 -10.46 7.22
CA GLN A 559 10.26 -11.00 7.81
C GLN A 559 10.08 -12.48 8.17
N TRP A 560 8.95 -12.84 8.78
CA TRP A 560 8.60 -14.22 9.13
C TRP A 560 8.45 -15.12 7.90
N LEU A 561 7.78 -14.62 6.83
CA LEU A 561 7.67 -15.31 5.55
C LEU A 561 9.07 -15.60 4.99
N LYS A 562 9.93 -14.58 4.89
CA LYS A 562 11.30 -14.76 4.38
C LYS A 562 12.11 -15.73 5.24
N ALA A 563 12.06 -15.58 6.57
CA ALA A 563 12.81 -16.43 7.49
C ALA A 563 12.42 -17.90 7.33
N THR A 564 11.14 -18.22 7.39
CA THR A 564 10.66 -19.61 7.28
C THR A 564 10.79 -20.17 5.87
N ALA A 565 10.59 -19.35 4.83
CA ALA A 565 10.66 -19.79 3.44
C ALA A 565 12.09 -20.04 2.95
N TYR A 566 13.02 -19.12 3.20
CA TYR A 566 14.40 -19.26 2.72
C TYR A 566 15.21 -20.28 3.54
N THR A 567 14.90 -20.47 4.82
CA THR A 567 15.51 -21.55 5.60
C THR A 567 14.99 -22.93 5.19
N SER A 568 13.71 -23.04 4.79
CA SER A 568 13.19 -24.24 4.13
C SER A 568 13.88 -24.51 2.78
N LEU A 569 14.10 -23.46 1.98
CA LEU A 569 14.83 -23.55 0.72
C LEU A 569 16.29 -23.99 0.93
N LEU A 570 16.96 -23.50 1.98
CA LEU A 570 18.31 -23.93 2.36
C LEU A 570 18.34 -25.43 2.66
N ALA A 571 17.40 -25.94 3.47
CA ALA A 571 17.31 -27.37 3.77
C ALA A 571 17.09 -28.22 2.50
N ALA A 572 16.20 -27.79 1.61
CA ALA A 572 16.00 -28.43 0.31
C ALA A 572 17.26 -28.40 -0.57
N GLY A 573 17.99 -27.28 -0.57
CA GLY A 573 19.23 -27.09 -1.31
C GLY A 573 20.37 -28.00 -0.82
N VAL A 574 20.49 -28.24 0.49
CA VAL A 574 21.49 -29.17 1.05
C VAL A 574 21.21 -30.61 0.61
N LEU A 575 19.94 -31.02 0.64
CA LEU A 575 19.54 -32.34 0.15
C LEU A 575 19.80 -32.49 -1.36
N PHE A 576 19.48 -31.47 -2.15
CA PHE A 576 19.78 -31.46 -3.59
C PHE A 576 21.29 -31.54 -3.85
N ALA A 577 22.10 -30.73 -3.16
CA ALA A 577 23.55 -30.73 -3.29
C ALA A 577 24.16 -32.10 -2.94
N ALA A 578 23.62 -32.80 -1.95
CA ALA A 578 24.04 -34.14 -1.59
C ALA A 578 23.77 -35.14 -2.74
N ARG A 579 22.61 -35.08 -3.41
CA ARG A 579 22.30 -35.94 -4.57
C ARG A 579 23.22 -35.70 -5.74
N VAL A 580 23.47 -34.43 -6.08
CA VAL A 580 24.34 -34.03 -7.20
C VAL A 580 25.78 -34.53 -7.00
N ARG A 581 26.27 -34.56 -5.75
CA ARG A 581 27.64 -34.98 -5.42
C ARG A 581 27.82 -36.50 -5.31
N ARG A 582 26.75 -37.31 -5.37
CA ARG A 582 26.90 -38.78 -5.32
C ARG A 582 27.68 -39.30 -6.53
N PRO A 583 28.69 -40.18 -6.33
CA PRO A 583 29.39 -40.80 -7.43
C PRO A 583 28.45 -41.66 -8.30
N ARG A 584 28.66 -41.64 -9.62
CA ARG A 584 27.78 -42.29 -10.63
C ARG A 584 27.53 -43.78 -10.39
N THR A 585 28.42 -44.48 -9.68
CA THR A 585 28.31 -45.91 -9.36
C THR A 585 27.23 -46.24 -8.33
N GLN A 586 26.67 -45.24 -7.62
CA GLN A 586 25.56 -45.41 -6.67
C GLN A 586 24.22 -44.83 -7.19
N GLN A 587 24.16 -44.44 -8.47
CA GLN A 587 22.97 -43.85 -9.12
C GLN A 587 22.23 -44.84 -10.04
N ALA A 588 22.66 -46.11 -10.09
CA ALA A 588 22.05 -47.16 -10.90
C ALA A 588 20.96 -47.91 -10.13
#